data_AF-A0A4Q3T5P8-F1
#
_entry.id   AF-A0A4Q3T5P8-F1
#
_cell.length_a   1.000
_cell.length_b   1.000
_cell.length_c   1.000
_cell.angle_alpha   90.00
_cell.angle_beta   90.00
_cell.angle_gamma   90.00
#
_symmetry.space_group_name_H-M   'P 1'
#
loop_
_entity.id
_entity.type
_entity.pdbx_description
1 polymer ?
#
loop_
_entity_poly.entity_id
_entity_poly.type
_entity_poly.pdbx_seq_one_letter_code
_entity_poly.pdbx_strand_id
1 'polypeptide(L)'
;MTTIQLVGAVLFAIALVHTFSTKLFHSLAHRHPRHAGLFHLLGEVEVVFGFWAFVLVLAMALLAGGESAIGYVESRHYTEPLFVFVVMVIAASRPVLDAVRDLLALLARLAPVRTEVALCWLGLALVPLSGSLITEPAAMTLAALMLAPQVFRPGIPEWMKYGAIGVLFVNVSIGGTLTSYAAPPVLMVAGTWGWDSAFMASTFGWRSAVAVCFNATVITLLLRPHLAPSAVVEDVRMPWVVSSVHLALLAGVVLLAHHPVLFIGLFLLFLGYTQAYPKHQSPLILKEGLLVGFFLAGLVV
;
A
#
# COMPACT_ATOMS: atom_id res chain seq x y z
N MET A 1 30.90 -5.65 -21.92
CA MET A 1 29.88 -4.71 -21.42
C MET A 1 29.87 -3.51 -22.35
N THR A 2 28.70 -3.11 -22.85
CA THR A 2 28.58 -1.85 -23.61
C THR A 2 28.74 -0.66 -22.66
N THR A 3 29.16 0.51 -23.16
CA THR A 3 29.33 1.72 -22.35
C THR A 3 28.09 2.03 -21.50
N ILE A 4 26.90 1.80 -22.07
CA ILE A 4 25.61 2.01 -21.39
C ILE A 4 25.40 1.01 -20.24
N GLN A 5 25.78 -0.26 -20.41
CA GLN A 5 25.68 -1.25 -19.32
C GLN A 5 26.58 -0.90 -18.13
N LEU A 6 27.79 -0.38 -18.41
CA LEU A 6 28.68 0.07 -17.35
C LEU A 6 28.12 1.29 -16.61
N VAL A 7 27.59 2.28 -17.35
CA VAL A 7 26.92 3.44 -16.76
C VAL A 7 25.73 3.00 -15.92
N GLY A 8 24.88 2.10 -16.44
CA GLY A 8 23.76 1.53 -15.70
C GLY A 8 24.18 0.83 -14.41
N ALA A 9 25.22 -0.01 -14.46
CA ALA A 9 25.75 -0.70 -13.28
C ALA A 9 26.29 0.27 -12.22
N VAL A 10 26.99 1.32 -12.65
CA VAL A 10 27.49 2.37 -11.74
C VAL A 10 26.34 3.16 -11.12
N LEU A 11 25.36 3.60 -11.92
CA LEU A 11 24.20 4.33 -11.42
C LEU A 11 23.36 3.48 -10.47
N PHE A 12 23.20 2.18 -10.76
CA PHE A 12 22.54 1.24 -9.86
C PHE A 12 23.29 1.09 -8.53
N ALA A 13 24.63 0.95 -8.56
CA ALA A 13 25.43 0.92 -7.34
C ALA A 13 25.27 2.22 -6.52
N ILE A 14 25.22 3.38 -7.17
CA ILE A 14 24.96 4.66 -6.50
C ILE A 14 23.54 4.70 -5.95
N ALA A 15 22.54 4.17 -6.66
CA ALA A 15 21.17 4.07 -6.17
C ALA A 15 21.09 3.25 -4.88
N LEU A 16 21.77 2.11 -4.81
CA LEU A 16 21.85 1.31 -3.58
C LEU A 16 22.48 2.11 -2.43
N VAL A 17 23.60 2.78 -2.68
CA VAL A 17 24.24 3.65 -1.67
C VAL A 17 23.29 4.75 -1.22
N HIS A 18 22.55 5.37 -2.15
CA HIS A 18 21.55 6.39 -1.87
C HIS A 18 20.43 5.83 -0.97
N THR A 19 19.87 4.66 -1.26
CA THR A 19 18.82 4.01 -0.45
C THR A 19 19.24 3.85 1.01
N PHE A 20 20.48 3.43 1.28
CA PHE A 20 21.00 3.31 2.64
C PHE A 20 21.43 4.65 3.27
N SER A 21 21.50 5.73 2.47
CA SER A 21 21.92 7.06 2.88
C SER A 21 20.77 8.05 3.06
N THR A 22 19.52 7.65 2.85
CA THR A 22 18.31 8.50 2.96
C THR A 22 18.21 9.28 4.28
N LYS A 23 18.64 8.67 5.40
CA LYS A 23 18.71 9.34 6.70
C LYS A 23 19.60 10.60 6.70
N LEU A 24 20.66 10.62 5.89
CA LEU A 24 21.53 11.80 5.73
C LEU A 24 20.77 12.93 5.05
N PHE A 25 19.97 12.62 4.02
CA PHE A 25 19.13 13.60 3.32
C PHE A 25 18.05 14.19 4.24
N HIS A 26 17.40 13.39 5.09
CA HIS A 26 16.52 13.92 6.13
C HIS A 26 17.24 14.86 7.11
N SER A 27 18.47 14.52 7.52
CA SER A 27 19.28 15.41 8.37
C SER A 27 19.64 16.71 7.65
N LEU A 28 19.98 16.65 6.37
CA LEU A 28 20.25 17.81 5.51
C LEU A 28 19.01 18.68 5.34
N ALA A 29 17.82 18.09 5.23
CA ALA A 29 16.56 18.81 5.13
C ALA A 29 16.30 19.69 6.37
N HIS A 30 16.58 19.17 7.57
CA HIS A 30 16.49 19.95 8.81
C HIS A 30 17.56 21.03 8.92
N ARG A 31 18.76 20.79 8.41
CA ARG A 31 19.89 21.74 8.47
C ARG A 31 19.81 22.86 7.43
N HIS A 32 19.17 22.63 6.29
CA HIS A 32 19.08 23.59 5.19
C HIS A 32 17.61 23.87 4.81
N PRO A 33 16.91 24.73 5.58
CA PRO A 33 15.48 24.99 5.39
C PRO A 33 15.09 25.45 3.99
N ARG A 34 15.98 26.20 3.31
CA ARG A 34 15.78 26.70 1.94
C ARG A 34 15.63 25.60 0.89
N HIS A 35 16.22 24.42 1.12
CA HIS A 35 16.16 23.28 0.21
C HIS A 35 15.56 22.04 0.89
N ALA A 36 14.85 22.23 2.00
CA ALA A 36 14.27 21.14 2.78
C ALA A 36 13.35 20.25 1.93
N GLY A 37 12.56 20.83 1.02
CA GLY A 37 11.69 20.06 0.14
C GLY A 37 12.44 19.08 -0.77
N LEU A 38 13.55 19.53 -1.39
CA LEU A 38 14.39 18.66 -2.23
C LEU A 38 15.05 17.56 -1.42
N PHE A 39 15.62 17.90 -0.26
CA PHE A 39 16.26 16.92 0.61
C PHE A 39 15.26 15.95 1.23
N HIS A 40 14.03 16.39 1.50
CA HIS A 40 12.98 15.50 1.95
C HIS A 40 12.57 14.53 0.84
N LEU A 41 12.43 15.01 -0.40
CA LEU A 41 12.13 14.17 -1.56
C LEU A 41 13.22 13.13 -1.80
N LEU A 42 14.50 13.52 -1.76
CA LEU A 42 15.64 12.60 -1.87
C LEU A 42 15.80 11.68 -0.63
N GLY A 43 15.19 12.05 0.49
CA GLY A 43 15.14 11.22 1.69
C GLY A 43 14.11 10.09 1.63
N GLU A 44 13.07 10.20 0.79
CA GLU A 44 12.09 9.13 0.63
C GLU A 44 12.72 7.94 -0.10
N VAL A 45 12.65 6.74 0.48
CA VAL A 45 13.26 5.53 -0.11
C VAL A 45 12.60 5.15 -1.44
N GLU A 46 11.33 5.49 -1.60
CA GLU A 46 10.53 5.28 -2.80
C GLU A 46 11.00 6.15 -3.98
N VAL A 47 11.63 7.29 -3.72
CA VAL A 47 12.11 8.20 -4.79
C VAL A 47 13.41 7.69 -5.41
N VAL A 48 14.23 6.97 -4.64
CA VAL A 48 15.63 6.69 -5.00
C VAL A 48 15.76 6.03 -6.37
N PHE A 49 15.02 4.93 -6.62
CA PHE A 49 15.13 4.21 -7.89
C PHE A 49 14.57 4.99 -9.06
N GLY A 50 13.40 5.62 -8.91
CA GLY A 50 12.83 6.45 -9.97
C GLY A 50 13.72 7.64 -10.33
N PHE A 51 14.37 8.25 -9.34
CA PHE A 51 15.31 9.36 -9.57
C PHE A 51 16.52 8.90 -10.38
N TRP A 52 17.15 7.78 -9.99
CA TRP A 52 18.31 7.26 -10.71
C TRP A 52 17.95 6.68 -12.08
N ALA A 53 16.74 6.16 -12.27
CA ALA A 53 16.21 5.80 -13.58
C ALA A 53 16.13 7.02 -14.51
N PHE A 54 15.67 8.17 -14.01
CA PHE A 54 15.68 9.42 -14.79
C PHE A 54 17.11 9.85 -15.17
N VAL A 55 18.06 9.74 -14.24
CA VAL A 55 19.49 10.02 -14.51
C VAL A 55 20.05 9.06 -15.58
N LEU A 56 19.68 7.78 -15.55
CA LEU A 56 20.09 6.80 -16.56
C LEU A 56 19.53 7.18 -17.94
N VAL A 57 18.24 7.52 -18.03
CA VAL A 57 17.62 7.94 -19.30
C VAL A 57 18.30 9.19 -19.85
N LEU A 58 18.64 10.15 -18.99
CA LEU A 58 19.41 11.33 -19.39
C LEU A 58 20.82 10.95 -19.90
N ALA A 59 21.52 10.05 -19.21
CA ALA A 59 22.82 9.56 -19.65
C ALA A 59 22.72 8.83 -21.00
N MET A 60 21.67 8.04 -21.22
CA MET A 60 21.42 7.39 -22.51
C MET A 60 21.16 8.42 -23.62
N ALA A 61 20.36 9.45 -23.33
CA ALA A 61 20.09 10.52 -24.30
C ALA A 61 21.37 11.27 -24.71
N LEU A 62 22.28 11.49 -23.75
CA LEU A 62 23.57 12.16 -23.99
C LEU A 62 24.59 11.28 -24.72
N LEU A 63 24.61 9.97 -24.45
CA LEU A 63 25.63 9.05 -25.00
C LEU A 63 25.20 8.37 -26.30
N ALA A 64 23.91 8.06 -26.45
CA ALA A 64 23.34 7.29 -27.56
C ALA A 64 22.29 8.06 -28.36
N GLY A 65 21.96 9.29 -27.95
CA GLY A 65 20.97 10.15 -28.61
C GLY A 65 19.55 10.02 -28.03
N GLY A 66 18.76 11.08 -28.21
CA GLY A 66 17.40 11.18 -27.67
C GLY A 66 16.46 10.07 -28.17
N GLU A 67 16.49 9.73 -29.45
CA GLU A 67 15.63 8.66 -30.01
C GLU A 67 15.93 7.30 -29.39
N SER A 68 17.22 6.98 -29.16
CA SER A 68 17.59 5.72 -28.50
C SER A 68 17.13 5.67 -27.04
N ALA A 69 17.15 6.80 -26.34
CA ALA A 69 16.66 6.89 -24.97
C ALA A 69 15.13 6.76 -24.91
N ILE A 70 14.41 7.44 -25.81
CA ILE A 70 12.95 7.31 -25.93
C ILE A 70 12.56 5.87 -26.26
N GLY A 71 13.18 5.28 -27.30
CA GLY A 71 12.91 3.88 -27.67
C GLY A 71 13.25 2.88 -26.56
N TYR A 72 14.27 3.17 -25.73
CA TYR A 72 14.55 2.36 -24.54
C TYR A 72 13.39 2.43 -23.55
N VAL A 73 12.95 3.63 -23.17
CA VAL A 73 11.87 3.84 -22.20
C VAL A 73 10.55 3.27 -22.71
N GLU A 74 10.17 3.57 -23.94
CA GLU A 74 8.90 3.09 -24.54
C GLU A 74 8.84 1.57 -24.73
N SER A 75 9.99 0.89 -24.79
CA SER A 75 10.04 -0.56 -24.86
C SER A 75 10.00 -1.26 -23.48
N ARG A 76 9.77 -0.52 -22.40
CA ARG A 76 9.53 -1.09 -21.06
C ARG A 76 8.04 -1.14 -20.72
N HIS A 77 7.67 -2.04 -19.82
CA HIS A 77 6.29 -2.24 -19.41
C HIS A 77 6.02 -1.52 -18.08
N TYR A 78 5.23 -0.44 -18.13
CA TYR A 78 4.86 0.36 -16.96
C TYR A 78 3.45 0.08 -16.44
N THR A 79 2.81 -0.99 -16.91
CA THR A 79 1.43 -1.34 -16.53
C THR A 79 1.32 -1.56 -15.03
N GLU A 80 2.23 -2.32 -14.44
CA GLU A 80 2.24 -2.69 -13.02
C GLU A 80 2.49 -1.47 -12.12
N PRO A 81 3.51 -0.62 -12.34
CA PRO A 81 3.69 0.64 -11.59
C PRO A 81 2.44 1.54 -11.60
N LEU A 82 1.82 1.72 -12.77
CA LEU A 82 0.63 2.54 -12.93
C LEU A 82 -0.59 1.92 -12.23
N PHE A 83 -0.75 0.61 -12.34
CA PHE A 83 -1.83 -0.12 -11.69
C PHE A 83 -1.73 -0.01 -10.17
N VAL A 84 -0.54 -0.23 -9.59
CA VAL A 84 -0.32 -0.13 -8.14
C VAL A 84 -0.63 1.28 -7.64
N PHE A 85 -0.17 2.32 -8.34
CA PHE A 85 -0.50 3.71 -8.02
C PHE A 85 -2.01 3.94 -7.93
N VAL A 86 -2.75 3.54 -8.96
CA VAL A 86 -4.20 3.74 -9.04
C VAL A 86 -4.94 2.98 -7.95
N VAL A 87 -4.64 1.69 -7.77
CA VAL A 87 -5.32 0.84 -6.79
C VAL A 87 -5.08 1.37 -5.37
N MET A 88 -3.84 1.75 -5.02
CA MET A 88 -3.54 2.33 -3.72
C MET A 88 -4.39 3.57 -3.43
N VAL A 89 -4.52 4.49 -4.39
CA VAL A 89 -5.28 5.73 -4.21
C VAL A 89 -6.78 5.46 -4.03
N ILE A 90 -7.37 4.59 -4.86
CA ILE A 90 -8.81 4.30 -4.78
C ILE A 90 -9.12 3.48 -3.52
N ALA A 91 -8.33 2.45 -3.22
CA ALA A 91 -8.58 1.54 -2.12
C ALA A 91 -8.42 2.21 -0.74
N ALA A 92 -7.53 3.19 -0.62
CA ALA A 92 -7.36 3.98 0.60
C ALA A 92 -8.34 5.15 0.73
N SER A 93 -9.30 5.29 -0.20
CA SER A 93 -10.32 6.34 -0.10
C SER A 93 -11.25 6.12 1.09
N ARG A 94 -11.67 7.23 1.73
CA ARG A 94 -12.58 7.19 2.89
C ARG A 94 -13.83 6.34 2.65
N PRO A 95 -14.55 6.45 1.51
CA PRO A 95 -15.76 5.65 1.30
C PRO A 95 -15.52 4.14 1.21
N VAL A 96 -14.33 3.71 0.77
CA VAL A 96 -13.92 2.30 0.78
C VAL A 96 -13.58 1.85 2.20
N LEU A 97 -12.78 2.64 2.92
CA LEU A 97 -12.39 2.34 4.31
C LEU A 97 -13.61 2.27 5.25
N ASP A 98 -14.57 3.19 5.09
CA ASP A 98 -15.81 3.21 5.88
C ASP A 98 -16.70 1.99 5.55
N ALA A 99 -16.82 1.61 4.28
CA ALA A 99 -17.58 0.42 3.89
C ALA A 99 -16.98 -0.86 4.48
N VAL A 100 -15.65 -1.00 4.46
CA VAL A 100 -14.96 -2.14 5.08
C VAL A 100 -15.14 -2.09 6.60
N ARG A 101 -15.02 -0.92 7.23
CA ARG A 101 -15.25 -0.75 8.67
C ARG A 101 -16.67 -1.18 9.08
N ASP A 102 -17.68 -0.78 8.32
CA ASP A 102 -19.09 -1.13 8.58
C ASP A 102 -19.32 -2.63 8.42
N LEU A 103 -18.72 -3.26 7.40
CA LEU A 103 -18.75 -4.71 7.22
C LEU A 103 -18.11 -5.43 8.42
N LEU A 104 -16.95 -4.96 8.89
CA LEU A 104 -16.27 -5.55 10.05
C LEU A 104 -17.08 -5.35 11.35
N ALA A 105 -17.72 -4.20 11.52
CA ALA A 105 -18.60 -3.95 12.65
C ALA A 105 -19.83 -4.86 12.63
N LEU A 106 -20.40 -5.13 11.46
CA LEU A 106 -21.48 -6.11 11.29
C LEU A 106 -21.00 -7.52 11.68
N LEU A 107 -19.87 -7.96 11.13
CA LEU A 107 -19.29 -9.26 11.44
C LEU A 107 -18.99 -9.41 12.94
N ALA A 108 -18.48 -8.36 13.58
CA ALA A 108 -18.20 -8.36 15.02
C ALA A 108 -19.46 -8.52 15.88
N ARG A 109 -20.59 -7.93 15.46
CA ARG A 109 -21.89 -8.05 16.16
C ARG A 109 -22.52 -9.43 16.00
N LEU A 110 -22.22 -10.13 14.91
CA LEU A 110 -22.70 -11.49 14.65
C LEU A 110 -21.85 -12.56 15.34
N ALA A 111 -20.63 -12.21 15.77
CA ALA A 111 -19.73 -13.16 16.43
C ALA A 111 -20.23 -13.52 17.84
N PRO A 112 -20.09 -14.79 18.29
CA PRO A 112 -20.53 -15.25 19.60
C PRO A 112 -19.57 -14.84 20.74
N VAL A 113 -18.99 -13.64 20.67
CA VAL A 113 -18.05 -13.08 21.64
C VAL A 113 -18.33 -11.58 21.85
N ARG A 114 -17.70 -10.97 22.86
CA ARG A 114 -17.79 -9.53 23.07
C ARG A 114 -17.33 -8.77 21.82
N THR A 115 -18.09 -7.76 21.41
CA THR A 115 -17.84 -6.98 20.18
C THR A 115 -16.42 -6.44 20.10
N GLU A 116 -15.83 -6.00 21.21
CA GLU A 116 -14.46 -5.47 21.23
C GLU A 116 -13.41 -6.55 20.98
N VAL A 117 -13.64 -7.76 21.50
CA VAL A 117 -12.77 -8.91 21.26
C VAL A 117 -12.85 -9.31 19.79
N ALA A 118 -14.05 -9.33 19.21
CA ALA A 118 -14.24 -9.59 17.79
C ALA A 118 -13.58 -8.51 16.93
N LEU A 119 -13.78 -7.23 17.22
CA LEU A 119 -13.16 -6.13 16.47
C LEU A 119 -11.63 -6.15 16.56
N CYS A 120 -11.07 -6.45 17.73
CA CYS A 120 -9.63 -6.62 17.90
C CYS A 120 -9.10 -7.78 17.06
N TRP A 121 -9.77 -8.94 17.10
CA TRP A 121 -9.37 -10.10 16.29
C TRP A 121 -9.51 -9.83 14.79
N LEU A 122 -10.63 -9.25 14.35
CA LEU A 122 -10.88 -8.91 12.96
C LEU A 122 -9.86 -7.88 12.44
N GLY A 123 -9.51 -6.88 13.26
CA GLY A 123 -8.49 -5.89 12.93
C GLY A 123 -7.07 -6.49 12.82
N LEU A 124 -6.79 -7.59 13.52
CA LEU A 124 -5.49 -8.26 13.51
C LEU A 124 -5.43 -9.48 12.58
N ALA A 125 -6.56 -10.03 12.14
CA ALA A 125 -6.62 -11.19 11.25
C ALA A 125 -7.25 -10.85 9.90
N LEU A 126 -8.55 -10.54 9.91
CA LEU A 126 -9.31 -10.35 8.68
C LEU A 126 -8.83 -9.14 7.89
N VAL A 127 -8.49 -8.03 8.55
CA VAL A 127 -7.99 -6.82 7.87
C VAL A 127 -6.65 -7.08 7.19
N PRO A 128 -5.64 -7.66 7.87
CA PRO A 128 -4.41 -8.08 7.20
C PRO A 128 -4.60 -9.03 6.02
N LEU A 129 -5.49 -10.03 6.14
CA LEU A 129 -5.81 -10.93 5.02
C LEU A 129 -6.54 -10.20 3.88
N SER A 130 -7.39 -9.22 4.21
CA SER A 130 -8.06 -8.37 3.22
C SER A 130 -7.09 -7.43 2.52
N GLY A 131 -5.90 -7.19 3.06
CA GLY A 131 -4.79 -6.51 2.36
C GLY A 131 -4.46 -7.17 1.02
N SER A 132 -4.76 -8.46 0.87
CA SER A 132 -4.67 -9.13 -0.43
C SER A 132 -5.65 -8.64 -1.49
N LEU A 133 -6.73 -7.97 -1.11
CA LEU A 133 -7.75 -7.40 -1.99
C LEU A 133 -7.59 -5.88 -2.15
N ILE A 134 -7.16 -5.17 -1.10
CA ILE A 134 -7.14 -3.70 -1.06
C ILE A 134 -5.75 -3.06 -1.13
N THR A 135 -4.66 -3.80 -0.85
CA THR A 135 -3.26 -3.36 -0.59
C THR A 135 -2.87 -3.23 0.88
N GLU A 136 -1.58 -3.45 1.16
CA GLU A 136 -0.99 -3.38 2.51
C GLU A 136 -1.17 -2.00 3.18
N PRO A 137 -0.95 -0.85 2.51
CA PRO A 137 -1.09 0.46 3.17
C PRO A 137 -2.53 0.77 3.58
N ALA A 138 -3.51 0.37 2.76
CA ALA A 138 -4.93 0.51 3.09
C ALA A 138 -5.32 -0.39 4.27
N ALA A 139 -4.87 -1.65 4.27
CA ALA A 139 -5.11 -2.59 5.38
C ALA A 139 -4.48 -2.09 6.69
N MET A 140 -3.26 -1.58 6.64
CA MET A 140 -2.57 -1.01 7.80
C MET A 140 -3.32 0.21 8.35
N THR A 141 -3.76 1.12 7.49
CA THR A 141 -4.53 2.31 7.89
C THR A 141 -5.83 1.91 8.58
N LEU A 142 -6.57 0.96 7.99
CA LEU A 142 -7.83 0.50 8.54
C LEU A 142 -7.64 -0.21 9.90
N ALA A 143 -6.66 -1.11 9.99
CA ALA A 143 -6.35 -1.78 11.24
C ALA A 143 -5.91 -0.79 12.33
N ALA A 144 -5.11 0.22 11.98
CA ALA A 144 -4.70 1.27 12.90
C ALA A 144 -5.91 2.06 13.42
N LEU A 145 -6.82 2.49 12.54
CA LEU A 145 -8.04 3.21 12.94
C LEU A 145 -8.96 2.37 13.84
N MET A 146 -9.01 1.05 13.61
CA MET A 146 -9.81 0.13 14.44
C MET A 146 -9.17 -0.16 15.79
N LEU A 147 -7.85 -0.39 15.84
CA LEU A 147 -7.12 -0.82 17.02
C LEU A 147 -6.71 0.35 17.92
N ALA A 148 -6.44 1.54 17.36
CA ALA A 148 -6.09 2.76 18.09
C ALA A 148 -6.98 3.01 19.32
N PRO A 149 -8.31 3.12 19.19
CA PRO A 149 -9.17 3.41 20.34
C PRO A 149 -9.33 2.24 21.32
N GLN A 150 -9.02 1.00 20.90
CA GLN A 150 -9.23 -0.21 21.70
C GLN A 150 -7.98 -0.62 22.49
N VAL A 151 -6.81 -0.58 21.84
CA VAL A 151 -5.54 -1.15 22.31
C VAL A 151 -4.52 -0.06 22.71
N PHE A 152 -4.56 1.10 22.07
CA PHE A 152 -3.55 2.15 22.25
C PHE A 152 -4.02 3.27 23.17
N ARG A 153 -4.61 2.89 24.30
CA ARG A 153 -5.16 3.81 25.32
C ARG A 153 -4.46 3.64 26.68
N PRO A 154 -4.63 4.59 27.63
CA PRO A 154 -4.17 4.41 28.99
C PRO A 154 -4.76 3.16 29.65
N GLY A 155 -4.01 2.51 30.54
CA GLY A 155 -4.45 1.31 31.27
C GLY A 155 -4.14 -0.04 30.62
N ILE A 156 -3.58 -0.05 29.39
CA ILE A 156 -3.07 -1.27 28.75
C ILE A 156 -1.55 -1.36 28.96
N PRO A 157 -1.01 -2.51 29.44
CA PRO A 157 0.42 -2.69 29.62
C PRO A 157 1.21 -2.42 28.34
N GLU A 158 2.35 -1.74 28.46
CA GLU A 158 3.13 -1.27 27.31
C GLU A 158 3.60 -2.42 26.41
N TRP A 159 4.06 -3.52 26.99
CA TRP A 159 4.49 -4.70 26.24
C TRP A 159 3.36 -5.33 25.41
N MET A 160 2.10 -5.26 25.86
CA MET A 160 0.95 -5.75 25.09
C MET A 160 0.65 -4.84 23.89
N LYS A 161 0.87 -3.52 24.02
CA LYS A 161 0.75 -2.57 22.90
C LYS A 161 1.80 -2.86 21.84
N TYR A 162 3.06 -3.04 22.23
CA TYR A 162 4.12 -3.44 21.30
C TYR A 162 3.85 -4.81 20.69
N GLY A 163 3.34 -5.77 21.46
CA GLY A 163 2.89 -7.06 20.95
C GLY A 163 1.81 -6.93 19.87
N ALA A 164 0.82 -6.05 20.09
CA ALA A 164 -0.23 -5.77 19.11
C ALA A 164 0.31 -5.13 17.82
N ILE A 165 1.22 -4.14 17.93
CA ILE A 165 1.87 -3.54 16.75
C ILE A 165 2.71 -4.58 16.01
N GLY A 166 3.51 -5.37 16.74
CA GLY A 166 4.35 -6.42 16.15
C GLY A 166 3.51 -7.44 15.39
N VAL A 167 2.43 -7.94 15.98
CA VAL A 167 1.49 -8.85 15.31
C VAL A 167 0.83 -8.17 14.11
N LEU A 168 0.40 -6.91 14.24
CA LEU A 168 -0.20 -6.18 13.13
C LEU A 168 0.75 -6.08 11.94
N PHE A 169 2.00 -5.67 12.15
CA PHE A 169 2.98 -5.52 11.08
C PHE A 169 3.34 -6.86 10.43
N VAL A 170 3.54 -7.91 11.24
CA VAL A 170 3.78 -9.26 10.71
C VAL A 170 2.58 -9.72 9.89
N ASN A 171 1.37 -9.57 10.42
CA ASN A 171 0.16 -10.05 9.76
C ASN A 171 -0.14 -9.27 8.48
N VAL A 172 0.05 -7.94 8.46
CA VAL A 172 -0.09 -7.13 7.23
C VAL A 172 0.93 -7.57 6.18
N SER A 173 2.18 -7.78 6.58
CA SER A 173 3.26 -8.18 5.68
C SER A 173 3.03 -9.55 5.03
N ILE A 174 2.52 -10.54 5.76
CA ILE A 174 2.26 -11.88 5.20
C ILE A 174 0.83 -12.02 4.63
N GLY A 175 -0.11 -11.19 5.06
CA GLY A 175 -1.52 -11.27 4.71
C GLY A 175 -1.82 -11.01 3.23
N GLY A 176 -0.96 -10.26 2.55
CA GLY A 176 -1.05 -10.02 1.10
C GLY A 176 -0.86 -11.28 0.24
N THR A 177 -0.28 -12.36 0.76
CA THR A 177 0.12 -13.53 -0.04
C THR A 177 -1.04 -14.42 -0.52
N LEU A 178 -2.30 -14.04 -0.28
CA LEU A 178 -3.48 -14.73 -0.81
C LEU A 178 -3.70 -14.48 -2.31
N THR A 179 -3.18 -13.38 -2.85
CA THR A 179 -3.32 -13.00 -4.26
C THR A 179 -1.99 -12.50 -4.82
N SER A 180 -1.89 -12.43 -6.14
CA SER A 180 -0.67 -11.98 -6.83
C SER A 180 -0.53 -10.47 -6.92
N TYR A 181 -1.61 -9.71 -6.70
CA TYR A 181 -1.64 -8.25 -6.87
C TYR A 181 -1.47 -7.47 -5.57
N ALA A 182 -1.52 -8.15 -4.42
CA ALA A 182 -1.43 -7.53 -3.11
C ALA A 182 -0.08 -6.89 -2.81
N ALA A 183 0.99 -7.57 -3.24
CA ALA A 183 2.36 -7.17 -3.00
C ALA A 183 2.99 -6.80 -4.34
N PRO A 184 3.43 -5.54 -4.54
CA PRO A 184 4.05 -5.12 -5.80
C PRO A 184 5.20 -6.01 -6.27
N PRO A 185 6.10 -6.52 -5.39
CA PRO A 185 7.16 -7.44 -5.83
C PRO A 185 6.63 -8.75 -6.41
N VAL A 186 5.51 -9.27 -5.90
CA VAL A 186 4.87 -10.49 -6.42
C VAL A 186 4.27 -10.20 -7.79
N LEU A 187 3.56 -9.08 -7.95
CA LEU A 187 2.96 -8.68 -9.22
C LEU A 187 4.01 -8.54 -10.33
N MET A 188 5.16 -7.92 -10.02
CA MET A 188 6.26 -7.74 -10.97
C MET A 188 6.88 -9.04 -11.48
N VAL A 189 6.84 -10.11 -10.68
CA VAL A 189 7.41 -11.42 -11.05
C VAL A 189 6.34 -12.46 -11.39
N ALA A 190 5.06 -12.12 -11.25
CA ALA A 190 3.96 -13.06 -11.45
C ALA A 190 3.96 -13.66 -12.86
N GLY A 191 4.18 -12.84 -13.88
CA GLY A 191 4.26 -13.30 -15.27
C GLY A 191 5.51 -14.15 -15.56
N THR A 192 6.64 -13.85 -14.94
CA THR A 192 7.91 -14.55 -15.19
C THR A 192 8.00 -15.88 -14.45
N TRP A 193 7.41 -15.98 -13.25
CA TRP A 193 7.46 -17.17 -12.39
C TRP A 193 6.15 -17.97 -12.37
N GLY A 194 5.11 -17.50 -13.07
CA GLY A 194 3.79 -18.12 -13.04
C GLY A 194 3.10 -18.01 -11.68
N TRP A 195 3.41 -16.98 -10.89
CA TRP A 195 2.79 -16.74 -9.59
C TRP A 195 1.44 -16.03 -9.75
N ASP A 196 0.53 -16.67 -10.45
CA ASP A 196 -0.85 -16.22 -10.53
C ASP A 196 -1.54 -16.31 -9.16
N SER A 197 -2.74 -15.73 -9.04
CA SER A 197 -3.44 -15.72 -7.75
C SER A 197 -3.79 -17.13 -7.25
N ALA A 198 -3.98 -18.10 -8.16
CA ALA A 198 -4.22 -19.50 -7.78
C ALA A 198 -2.97 -20.16 -7.18
N PHE A 199 -1.80 -19.94 -7.79
CA PHE A 199 -0.51 -20.39 -7.27
C PHE A 199 -0.20 -19.77 -5.92
N MET A 200 -0.39 -18.44 -5.79
CA MET A 200 -0.18 -17.72 -4.53
C MET A 200 -1.03 -18.29 -3.41
N ALA A 201 -2.34 -18.47 -3.65
CA ALA A 201 -3.27 -19.03 -2.67
C ALA A 201 -2.94 -20.47 -2.25
N SER A 202 -2.61 -21.34 -3.22
CA SER A 202 -2.33 -22.77 -2.98
C SER A 202 -0.97 -23.01 -2.34
N THR A 203 0.02 -22.15 -2.60
CA THR A 203 1.39 -22.32 -2.11
C THR A 203 1.65 -21.54 -0.83
N PHE A 204 1.34 -20.25 -0.80
CA PHE A 204 1.69 -19.36 0.31
C PHE A 204 0.48 -18.95 1.14
N GLY A 205 -0.64 -18.66 0.47
CA GLY A 205 -1.82 -18.04 1.06
C GLY A 205 -2.38 -18.77 2.28
N TRP A 206 -2.53 -20.10 2.23
CA TRP A 206 -3.07 -20.85 3.38
C TRP A 206 -2.10 -20.86 4.58
N ARG A 207 -0.78 -20.90 4.33
CA ARG A 207 0.25 -20.88 5.40
C ARG A 207 0.23 -19.53 6.10
N SER A 208 0.15 -18.45 5.32
CA SER A 208 0.01 -17.10 5.82
C SER A 208 -1.32 -16.93 6.57
N ALA A 209 -2.44 -17.45 6.05
CA ALA A 209 -3.73 -17.39 6.73
C ALA A 209 -3.69 -18.08 8.09
N VAL A 210 -3.07 -19.25 8.19
CA VAL A 210 -2.89 -19.96 9.47
C VAL A 210 -2.02 -19.13 10.42
N ALA A 211 -0.88 -18.60 9.95
CA ALA A 211 0.01 -17.78 10.77
C ALA A 211 -0.68 -16.49 11.27
N VAL A 212 -1.41 -15.80 10.39
CA VAL A 212 -2.19 -14.59 10.72
C VAL A 212 -3.24 -14.91 11.77
N CYS A 213 -4.04 -15.95 11.57
CA CYS A 213 -5.07 -16.37 12.51
C CYS A 213 -4.47 -16.77 13.87
N PHE A 214 -3.36 -17.49 13.87
CA PHE A 214 -2.65 -17.87 15.10
C PHE A 214 -2.16 -16.64 15.87
N ASN A 215 -1.40 -15.76 15.20
CA ASN A 215 -0.84 -14.55 15.80
C ASN A 215 -1.94 -13.64 16.36
N ALA A 216 -3.00 -13.42 15.58
CA ALA A 216 -4.14 -12.61 15.99
C ALA A 216 -4.85 -13.22 17.20
N THR A 217 -5.08 -14.54 17.20
CA THR A 217 -5.74 -15.23 18.32
C THR A 217 -4.94 -15.10 19.60
N VAL A 218 -3.62 -15.36 19.56
CA VAL A 218 -2.75 -15.27 20.74
C VAL A 218 -2.79 -13.87 21.35
N ILE A 219 -2.55 -12.83 20.54
CA ILE A 219 -2.50 -11.47 21.08
C ILE A 219 -3.88 -10.95 21.50
N THR A 220 -4.95 -11.32 20.80
CA THR A 220 -6.32 -10.95 21.21
C THR A 220 -6.68 -11.62 22.54
N LEU A 221 -6.27 -12.86 22.79
CA LEU A 221 -6.49 -13.52 24.08
C LEU A 221 -5.74 -12.83 25.22
N LEU A 222 -4.51 -12.36 24.99
CA LEU A 222 -3.74 -11.57 25.97
C LEU A 222 -4.38 -10.21 26.25
N LEU A 223 -4.94 -9.56 25.22
CA LEU A 223 -5.59 -8.26 25.33
C LEU A 223 -7.02 -8.36 25.90
N ARG A 224 -7.69 -9.50 25.77
CA ARG A 224 -9.09 -9.73 26.14
C ARG A 224 -9.52 -9.13 27.49
N PRO A 225 -8.73 -9.24 28.59
CA PRO A 225 -9.12 -8.65 29.88
C PRO A 225 -9.17 -7.12 29.86
N HIS A 226 -8.40 -6.49 28.98
CA HIS A 226 -8.20 -5.04 28.89
C HIS A 226 -9.06 -4.38 27.80
N LEU A 227 -9.65 -5.16 26.90
CA LEU A 227 -10.57 -4.66 25.89
C LEU A 227 -11.86 -4.21 26.57
N ALA A 228 -12.30 -2.99 26.31
CA ALA A 228 -13.55 -2.43 26.81
C ALA A 228 -14.28 -1.68 25.69
N PRO A 229 -15.61 -1.56 25.77
CA PRO A 229 -16.39 -0.85 24.77
C PRO A 229 -15.79 0.53 24.53
N SER A 230 -15.38 0.80 23.29
CA SER A 230 -14.96 2.14 22.92
C SER A 230 -16.20 3.00 22.69
N ALA A 231 -16.18 4.25 23.14
CA ALA A 231 -17.15 5.23 22.70
C ALA A 231 -17.06 5.30 21.16
N VAL A 232 -18.14 4.92 20.48
CA VAL A 232 -18.25 5.07 19.04
C VAL A 232 -18.31 6.57 18.78
N VAL A 233 -17.24 7.14 18.23
CA VAL A 233 -17.32 8.51 17.70
C VAL A 233 -18.35 8.45 16.57
N GLU A 234 -19.48 9.15 16.76
CA GLU A 234 -20.49 9.32 15.73
C GLU A 234 -19.88 10.09 14.57
N ASP A 235 -19.34 9.35 13.60
CA ASP A 235 -18.92 9.92 12.34
C ASP A 235 -20.14 10.02 11.41
N VAL A 236 -20.11 10.99 10.49
CA VAL A 236 -21.16 11.16 9.50
C VAL A 236 -21.22 9.90 8.67
N ARG A 237 -22.36 9.18 8.72
CA ARG A 237 -22.53 7.93 7.98
C ARG A 237 -22.30 8.15 6.50
N MET A 238 -21.38 7.37 5.93
CA MET A 238 -21.13 7.37 4.49
C MET A 238 -22.38 6.88 3.75
N PRO A 239 -22.90 7.62 2.75
CA PRO A 239 -23.99 7.12 1.93
C PRO A 239 -23.54 5.88 1.15
N TRP A 240 -24.30 4.79 1.22
CA TRP A 240 -23.96 3.52 0.58
C TRP A 240 -23.73 3.66 -0.94
N VAL A 241 -24.41 4.61 -1.59
CA VAL A 241 -24.23 4.92 -3.01
C VAL A 241 -22.81 5.40 -3.30
N VAL A 242 -22.26 6.28 -2.46
CA VAL A 242 -20.90 6.80 -2.62
C VAL A 242 -19.89 5.67 -2.48
N SER A 243 -20.00 4.84 -1.44
CA SER A 243 -19.15 3.66 -1.27
C SER A 243 -19.27 2.67 -2.44
N SER A 244 -20.49 2.44 -2.94
CA SER A 244 -20.72 1.54 -4.08
C SER A 244 -20.05 2.03 -5.36
N VAL A 245 -20.08 3.34 -5.63
CA VAL A 245 -19.37 3.93 -6.77
C VAL A 245 -17.86 3.72 -6.65
N HIS A 246 -17.27 3.95 -5.46
CA HIS A 246 -15.83 3.74 -5.25
C HIS A 246 -15.45 2.26 -5.43
N LEU A 247 -16.23 1.34 -4.84
CA LEU A 247 -16.01 -0.09 -4.96
C LEU A 247 -16.18 -0.59 -6.41
N ALA A 248 -17.15 -0.06 -7.16
CA ALA A 248 -17.33 -0.40 -8.57
C ALA A 248 -16.16 0.10 -9.44
N LEU A 249 -15.66 1.31 -9.19
CA LEU A 249 -14.49 1.85 -9.88
C LEU A 249 -13.22 1.04 -9.54
N LEU A 250 -13.01 0.70 -8.27
CA LEU A 250 -11.92 -0.16 -7.83
C LEU A 250 -11.99 -1.53 -8.53
N ALA A 251 -13.16 -2.18 -8.53
CA ALA A 251 -13.37 -3.45 -9.21
C ALA A 251 -13.12 -3.34 -10.72
N GLY A 252 -13.58 -2.25 -11.35
CA GLY A 252 -13.32 -1.98 -12.77
C GLY A 252 -11.83 -1.85 -13.09
N VAL A 253 -11.06 -1.14 -12.25
CA VAL A 253 -9.60 -1.04 -12.36
C VAL A 253 -8.94 -2.41 -12.26
N VAL A 254 -9.34 -3.24 -11.29
CA VAL A 254 -8.79 -4.60 -11.08
C VAL A 254 -9.11 -5.52 -12.27
N LEU A 255 -10.36 -5.52 -12.76
CA LEU A 255 -10.77 -6.33 -13.90
C LEU A 255 -10.05 -5.92 -15.19
N LEU A 256 -9.71 -4.65 -15.33
CA LEU A 256 -9.03 -4.09 -16.50
C LEU A 256 -7.53 -3.89 -16.27
N ALA A 257 -6.92 -4.57 -15.29
CA ALA A 257 -5.52 -4.39 -14.90
C ALA A 257 -4.52 -4.57 -16.06
N HIS A 258 -4.86 -5.40 -17.07
CA HIS A 258 -4.04 -5.62 -18.26
C HIS A 258 -4.17 -4.52 -19.33
N HIS A 259 -5.08 -3.55 -19.14
CA HIS A 259 -5.39 -2.50 -20.09
C HIS A 259 -5.12 -1.10 -19.49
N PRO A 260 -3.87 -0.60 -19.55
CA PRO A 260 -3.47 0.65 -18.88
C PRO A 260 -4.31 1.86 -19.29
N VAL A 261 -4.63 1.98 -20.58
CA VAL A 261 -5.47 3.08 -21.07
C VAL A 261 -6.85 3.09 -20.39
N LEU A 262 -7.46 1.91 -20.19
CA LEU A 262 -8.80 1.80 -19.62
C LEU A 262 -8.80 2.07 -18.11
N PHE A 263 -7.88 1.44 -17.35
CA PHE A 263 -7.88 1.66 -15.91
C PHE A 263 -7.41 3.07 -15.53
N ILE A 264 -6.52 3.69 -16.31
CA ILE A 264 -6.18 5.11 -16.13
C ILE A 264 -7.39 5.99 -16.46
N GLY A 265 -8.16 5.69 -17.51
CA GLY A 265 -9.42 6.36 -17.80
C GLY A 265 -10.41 6.30 -16.62
N LEU A 266 -10.57 5.11 -16.02
CA LEU A 266 -11.39 4.93 -14.81
C LEU A 266 -10.84 5.72 -13.62
N PHE A 267 -9.51 5.79 -13.45
CA PHE A 267 -8.89 6.57 -12.41
C PHE A 267 -9.13 8.08 -12.59
N LEU A 268 -9.06 8.59 -13.82
CA LEU A 268 -9.37 10.00 -14.10
C LEU A 268 -10.85 10.31 -13.81
N LEU A 269 -11.75 9.40 -14.18
CA LEU A 269 -13.17 9.49 -13.81
C LEU A 269 -13.36 9.49 -12.29
N PHE A 270 -12.64 8.62 -11.58
CA PHE A 270 -12.62 8.56 -10.12
C PHE A 270 -12.19 9.90 -9.50
N LEU A 271 -11.08 10.48 -9.96
CA LEU A 271 -10.62 11.79 -9.49
C LEU A 271 -11.69 12.87 -9.74
N GLY A 272 -12.31 12.88 -10.93
CA GLY A 272 -13.42 13.78 -11.23
C GLY A 272 -14.61 13.60 -10.27
N TYR A 273 -14.99 12.35 -9.96
CA TYR A 273 -16.05 12.04 -9.02
C TYR A 273 -15.74 12.52 -7.60
N THR A 274 -14.51 12.29 -7.10
CA THR A 274 -14.11 12.75 -5.76
C THR A 274 -14.13 14.27 -5.65
N GLN A 275 -13.76 14.99 -6.71
CA GLN A 275 -13.85 16.45 -6.77
C GLN A 275 -15.30 16.95 -6.82
N ALA A 276 -16.21 16.22 -7.46
CA ALA A 276 -17.62 16.58 -7.52
C ALA A 276 -18.36 16.42 -6.16
N TYR A 277 -17.89 15.51 -5.30
CA TYR A 277 -18.52 15.20 -4.01
C TYR A 277 -17.57 15.39 -2.81
N PRO A 278 -16.99 16.59 -2.59
CA PRO A 278 -15.93 16.80 -1.60
C PRO A 278 -16.38 16.53 -0.16
N LYS A 279 -17.69 16.64 0.13
CA LYS A 279 -18.27 16.38 1.47
C LYS A 279 -18.07 14.95 1.96
N HIS A 280 -17.90 13.99 1.05
CA HIS A 280 -17.75 12.56 1.38
C HIS A 280 -16.30 12.08 1.23
N GLN A 281 -15.36 13.00 0.99
CA GLN A 281 -13.97 12.67 0.69
C GLN A 281 -13.03 13.14 1.79
N SER A 282 -11.97 12.37 1.99
CA SER A 282 -10.76 12.81 2.68
C SER A 282 -9.68 13.09 1.65
N PRO A 283 -8.60 13.83 2.00
CA PRO A 283 -7.45 13.96 1.13
C PRO A 283 -6.99 12.60 0.62
N LEU A 284 -6.94 12.44 -0.70
CA LEU A 284 -6.47 11.22 -1.34
C LEU A 284 -4.96 11.07 -1.12
N ILE A 285 -4.49 9.84 -0.95
CA ILE A 285 -3.06 9.50 -0.77
C ILE A 285 -2.28 9.54 -2.10
N LEU A 286 -2.49 10.60 -2.88
CA LEU A 286 -1.86 10.78 -4.19
C LEU A 286 -0.34 10.84 -4.07
N LYS A 287 0.20 11.49 -3.02
CA LYS A 287 1.64 11.58 -2.79
C LYS A 287 2.22 10.18 -2.59
N GLU A 288 1.68 9.42 -1.65
CA GLU A 288 2.17 8.11 -1.25
C GLU A 288 2.04 7.11 -2.41
N GLY A 289 0.88 7.08 -3.07
CA GLY A 289 0.68 6.24 -4.26
C GLY A 289 1.64 6.60 -5.39
N LEU A 290 1.85 7.89 -5.65
CA LEU A 290 2.77 8.35 -6.71
C LEU A 290 4.20 7.95 -6.41
N LEU A 291 4.64 8.09 -5.15
CA LEU A 291 5.97 7.68 -4.72
C LEU A 291 6.20 6.18 -4.95
N VAL A 292 5.25 5.33 -4.54
CA VAL A 292 5.34 3.88 -4.78
C VAL A 292 5.31 3.55 -6.27
N GLY A 293 4.44 4.18 -7.06
CA GLY A 293 4.42 4.01 -8.51
C GLY A 293 5.75 4.44 -9.16
N PHE A 294 6.33 5.54 -8.71
CA PHE A 294 7.62 6.05 -9.19
C PHE A 294 8.79 5.11 -8.84
N PHE A 295 8.78 4.53 -7.64
CA PHE A 295 9.72 3.50 -7.24
C PHE A 295 9.69 2.30 -8.19
N LEU A 296 8.48 1.74 -8.41
CA LEU A 296 8.27 0.56 -9.25
C LEU A 296 8.63 0.84 -10.71
N ALA A 297 8.26 2.00 -11.23
CA ALA A 297 8.65 2.42 -12.58
C ALA A 297 10.17 2.57 -12.71
N GLY A 298 10.85 3.02 -11.65
CA GLY A 298 12.31 3.06 -11.60
C GLY A 298 12.97 1.69 -11.61
N LEU A 299 12.36 0.66 -11.01
CA LEU A 299 12.86 -0.72 -11.05
C LEU A 299 12.69 -1.41 -12.41
N VAL A 300 11.70 -0.97 -13.19
CA VAL A 300 11.44 -1.47 -14.55
C VAL A 300 12.52 -1.00 -15.54
N VAL A 301 13.13 0.16 -15.27
CA VAL A 301 14.14 0.82 -16.12
C VAL A 301 15.52 0.22 -15.86
#